data_AF-A0A6N3F4K9-F1
#
_entry.id   AF-A0A6N3F4K9-F1
#
_cell.length_a   1.000
_cell.length_b   1.000
_cell.length_c   1.000
_cell.angle_alpha   90.00
_cell.angle_beta   90.00
_cell.angle_gamma   90.00
#
_symmetry.space_group_name_H-M   'P 1'
#
loop_
_entity.id
_entity.type
_entity.pdbx_description
1 polymer ?
#
loop_
_entity_poly.entity_id
_entity_poly.type
_entity_poly.pdbx_seq_one_letter_code
_entity_poly.pdbx_strand_id
1 'polypeptide(L)'
;MKRWMNLFFLLWGTACTITATTEDGTYFSSVENVSAATFENIPSDCYISVDKHNYRPYVARVQDSEVVYVQNRAFTSTHTVTGEKIVAGEKVTTVQPQGKVVVKSGANVTMKASDTTTLEAGFECEKGGVLEIAPL
;
A
#
# COMPACT_ATOMS: atom_id res chain seq x y z
N MET A 1 -1.74 -1.35 17.20
CA MET A 1 -2.72 -0.27 17.38
C MET A 1 -3.95 -0.65 16.58
N LYS A 2 -5.15 -0.70 17.18
CA LYS A 2 -6.40 -0.90 16.43
C LYS A 2 -6.66 0.36 15.63
N ARG A 3 -6.52 0.28 14.31
CA ARG A 3 -6.65 1.42 13.41
C ARG A 3 -8.03 1.34 12.75
N TRP A 4 -8.71 2.48 12.75
CA TRP A 4 -10.10 2.62 12.33
C TRP A 4 -10.09 3.21 10.92
N MET A 5 -10.65 2.49 9.94
CA MET A 5 -10.80 3.00 8.58
C MET A 5 -12.29 3.10 8.27
N ASN A 6 -12.83 4.32 8.32
CA ASN A 6 -14.21 4.59 7.93
C ASN A 6 -14.27 4.66 6.40
N LEU A 7 -14.57 3.54 5.75
CA LEU A 7 -14.75 3.50 4.31
C LEU A 7 -16.21 3.81 3.95
N PHE A 8 -16.50 5.05 3.60
CA PHE A 8 -17.87 5.51 3.35
C PHE A 8 -18.20 5.40 1.85
N PHE A 9 -18.97 4.39 1.46
CA PHE A 9 -19.58 4.33 0.13
C PHE A 9 -21.00 4.92 0.20
N LEU A 10 -21.31 5.93 -0.61
CA LEU A 10 -22.65 6.54 -0.70
C LEU A 10 -23.34 6.05 -1.97
N LEU A 11 -24.08 4.94 -1.88
CA LEU A 11 -24.90 4.41 -2.98
C LEU A 11 -26.36 4.77 -2.77
N TRP A 12 -26.79 5.94 -3.28
CA TRP A 12 -28.16 6.43 -3.10
C TRP A 12 -29.22 5.38 -3.50
N GLY A 13 -30.00 4.91 -2.52
CA GLY A 13 -31.31 4.28 -2.73
C GLY A 13 -31.36 2.83 -3.22
N THR A 14 -30.25 2.08 -3.25
CA THR A 14 -30.30 0.65 -3.65
C THR A 14 -29.53 -0.29 -2.73
N ALA A 15 -30.22 -1.36 -2.31
CA ALA A 15 -29.68 -2.46 -1.52
C ALA A 15 -28.52 -3.14 -2.26
N CYS A 16 -27.33 -3.11 -1.65
CA CYS A 16 -26.14 -3.81 -2.11
C CYS A 16 -25.70 -4.81 -1.03
N THR A 17 -24.88 -5.78 -1.44
CA THR A 17 -24.04 -6.56 -0.52
C THR A 17 -22.64 -5.98 -0.61
N ILE A 18 -22.12 -5.50 0.53
CA ILE A 18 -20.75 -4.99 0.63
C ILE A 18 -19.95 -6.01 1.42
N THR A 19 -18.84 -6.49 0.85
CA THR A 19 -18.00 -7.53 1.46
C THR A 19 -16.58 -7.02 1.62
N ALA A 20 -15.93 -7.34 2.73
CA ALA A 20 -14.50 -7.17 2.96
C ALA A 20 -13.85 -8.55 3.11
N THR A 21 -12.84 -8.87 2.30
CA THR A 21 -12.18 -10.18 2.33
C THR A 21 -10.69 -10.12 2.02
N THR A 22 -9.87 -10.97 2.63
CA THR A 22 -8.45 -11.12 2.25
C THR A 22 -8.31 -12.09 1.08
N GLU A 23 -7.20 -12.00 0.33
CA GLU A 23 -6.93 -12.87 -0.83
C GLU A 23 -6.92 -14.36 -0.48
N ASP A 24 -6.44 -14.69 0.72
CA ASP A 24 -6.37 -16.05 1.26
C ASP A 24 -7.66 -16.50 1.96
N GLY A 25 -8.69 -15.65 2.01
CA GLY A 25 -9.97 -15.91 2.66
C GLY A 25 -9.90 -16.01 4.19
N THR A 26 -8.77 -15.69 4.83
CA THR A 26 -8.62 -15.72 6.30
C THR A 26 -9.45 -14.67 7.01
N TYR A 27 -9.82 -13.59 6.32
CA TYR A 27 -10.78 -12.59 6.77
C TYR A 27 -11.95 -12.50 5.80
N PHE A 28 -13.16 -12.47 6.34
CA PHE A 28 -14.40 -12.25 5.61
C PHE A 28 -15.40 -11.52 6.51
N SER A 29 -15.97 -10.44 6.00
CA SER A 29 -17.09 -9.73 6.63
C SER A 29 -18.02 -9.21 5.54
N SER A 30 -19.33 -9.35 5.73
CA SER A 30 -20.34 -8.95 4.74
C SER A 30 -21.49 -8.21 5.40
N VAL A 31 -21.98 -7.18 4.73
CA VAL A 31 -23.18 -6.45 5.12
C VAL A 31 -24.13 -6.38 3.93
N GLU A 32 -25.36 -6.81 4.14
CA GLU A 32 -26.39 -6.90 3.09
C GLU A 32 -27.41 -5.77 3.20
N ASN A 33 -28.11 -5.50 2.10
CA ASN A 33 -29.19 -4.53 2.02
C ASN A 33 -28.80 -3.12 2.46
N VAL A 34 -27.56 -2.74 2.20
CA VAL A 34 -27.02 -1.44 2.57
C VAL A 34 -26.64 -0.61 1.35
N SER A 35 -26.69 0.71 1.53
CA SER A 35 -26.11 1.70 0.63
C SER A 35 -24.72 2.15 1.06
N ALA A 36 -24.30 1.80 2.29
CA ALA A 36 -23.04 2.16 2.94
C ALA A 36 -22.72 1.15 4.05
N ALA A 37 -21.45 0.82 4.27
CA ALA A 37 -21.01 -0.05 5.36
C ALA A 37 -19.70 0.45 5.97
N THR A 38 -19.55 0.30 7.29
CA THR A 38 -18.28 0.51 7.99
C THR A 38 -17.76 -0.83 8.47
N PHE A 39 -16.49 -1.13 8.19
CA PHE A 39 -15.82 -2.33 8.68
C PHE A 39 -14.74 -1.94 9.67
N GLU A 40 -14.70 -2.62 10.82
CA GLU A 40 -13.70 -2.39 11.85
C GLU A 40 -12.70 -3.54 11.91
N ASN A 41 -11.45 -3.23 12.24
CA ASN A 41 -10.36 -4.21 12.37
C ASN A 41 -10.14 -5.04 11.09
N ILE A 42 -10.32 -4.43 9.93
CA ILE A 42 -9.96 -5.05 8.65
C ILE A 42 -8.44 -5.25 8.56
N PRO A 43 -7.96 -6.37 7.97
CA PRO A 43 -6.55 -6.55 7.64
C PRO A 43 -6.06 -5.46 6.68
N SER A 44 -4.76 -5.18 6.75
CA SER A 44 -4.08 -4.14 5.96
C SER A 44 -4.05 -4.39 4.45
N ASP A 45 -4.35 -5.61 4.01
CA ASP A 45 -4.50 -5.98 2.61
C ASP A 45 -5.80 -6.78 2.45
N CYS A 46 -6.86 -6.12 2.01
CA CYS A 46 -8.15 -6.75 1.76
C CYS A 46 -8.82 -6.19 0.51
N TYR A 47 -9.81 -6.91 0.01
CA TYR A 47 -10.67 -6.51 -1.08
C TYR A 47 -12.03 -6.10 -0.51
N ILE A 48 -12.55 -5.00 -1.01
CA ILE A 48 -13.93 -4.59 -0.83
C ILE A 48 -14.68 -4.89 -2.12
N SER A 49 -15.66 -5.80 -2.07
CA SER A 49 -16.61 -6.01 -3.16
C SER A 49 -17.94 -5.30 -2.86
N VAL A 50 -18.54 -4.74 -3.89
CA VAL A 50 -19.90 -4.22 -3.87
C VAL A 50 -20.70 -4.96 -4.94
N ASP A 51 -21.60 -5.80 -4.47
CA ASP A 51 -22.43 -6.67 -5.28
C ASP A 51 -23.88 -6.19 -5.28
N LYS A 52 -24.47 -6.09 -6.46
CA LYS A 52 -25.87 -5.66 -6.64
C LYS A 52 -26.51 -6.44 -7.78
N HIS A 53 -27.76 -6.87 -7.58
CA HIS A 53 -28.50 -7.64 -8.57
C HIS A 53 -28.60 -6.89 -9.91
N ASN A 54 -28.22 -7.56 -11.00
CA ASN A 54 -28.14 -7.02 -12.38
C ASN A 54 -27.07 -5.94 -12.62
N TYR A 55 -26.09 -5.80 -11.73
CA TYR A 55 -24.92 -4.94 -11.94
C TYR A 55 -23.65 -5.79 -11.98
N ARG A 56 -22.62 -5.29 -12.66
CA ARG A 56 -21.28 -5.86 -12.55
C ARG A 56 -20.74 -5.58 -11.15
N PRO A 57 -20.18 -6.58 -10.44
CA PRO A 57 -19.54 -6.35 -9.16
C PRO A 57 -18.43 -5.30 -9.28
N TYR A 58 -18.38 -4.38 -8.32
CA TYR A 58 -17.24 -3.50 -8.14
C TYR A 58 -16.32 -4.12 -7.10
N VAL A 59 -15.01 -4.14 -7.37
CA VAL A 59 -14.01 -4.64 -6.43
C VAL A 59 -12.90 -3.62 -6.31
N ALA A 60 -12.63 -3.17 -5.09
CA ALA A 60 -11.51 -2.31 -4.76
C ALA A 60 -10.56 -3.03 -3.82
N ARG A 61 -9.26 -2.91 -4.04
CA ARG A 61 -8.26 -3.38 -3.08
C ARG A 61 -7.97 -2.26 -2.09
N VAL A 62 -8.16 -2.55 -0.81
CA VAL A 62 -7.78 -1.70 0.31
C VAL A 62 -6.41 -2.18 0.78
N GLN A 63 -5.40 -1.37 0.48
CA GLN A 63 -4.07 -1.50 1.06
C GLN A 63 -3.92 -0.42 2.12
N ASP A 64 -3.24 -0.72 3.22
CA ASP A 64 -2.87 0.32 4.19
C ASP A 64 -2.06 1.39 3.46
N SER A 65 -2.62 2.60 3.42
CA SER A 65 -1.95 3.86 3.14
C SER A 65 -0.78 4.02 4.13
N GLU A 66 0.36 3.43 3.79
CA GLU A 66 1.57 3.52 4.59
C GLU A 66 2.70 4.21 3.83
N VAL A 67 3.32 5.16 4.54
CA VAL A 67 4.59 5.75 4.15
C VAL A 67 5.69 4.74 4.44
N VAL A 68 6.30 4.21 3.39
CA VAL A 68 7.43 3.30 3.50
C VAL A 68 8.71 4.10 3.64
N TYR A 69 9.34 4.00 4.81
CA TYR A 69 10.62 4.63 5.09
C TYR A 69 11.77 3.67 4.79
N VAL A 70 12.62 4.01 3.81
CA VAL A 70 13.84 3.26 3.51
C VAL A 70 15.03 4.04 4.04
N GLN A 71 15.74 3.49 5.04
CA GLN A 71 17.01 4.03 5.50
C GLN A 71 17.93 2.93 6.01
N ASN A 72 19.22 3.25 6.16
CA ASN A 72 20.28 2.35 6.60
C ASN A 72 20.28 1.01 5.85
N ARG A 73 20.22 1.08 4.52
CA ARG A 73 20.04 -0.10 3.66
C ARG A 73 20.91 -0.04 2.42
N ALA A 74 21.67 -1.10 2.19
CA ALA A 74 22.36 -1.33 0.93
C ALA A 74 21.59 -2.38 0.11
N PHE A 75 21.17 -2.02 -1.11
CA PHE A 75 20.60 -2.95 -2.07
C PHE A 75 21.71 -3.55 -2.92
N THR A 76 21.90 -4.86 -2.81
CA THR A 76 22.96 -5.62 -3.52
C THR A 76 22.41 -6.51 -4.64
N SER A 77 21.09 -6.54 -4.83
CA SER A 77 20.39 -7.36 -5.83
C SER A 77 19.05 -6.72 -6.21
N THR A 78 18.31 -7.34 -7.13
CA THR A 78 16.99 -6.86 -7.56
C THR A 78 16.00 -6.79 -6.38
N HIS A 79 15.36 -5.64 -6.19
CA HIS A 79 14.34 -5.43 -5.17
C HIS A 79 13.19 -4.57 -5.70
N THR A 80 11.99 -4.82 -5.20
CA THR A 80 10.85 -3.92 -5.36
C THR A 80 10.38 -3.45 -4.00
N VAL A 81 10.28 -2.13 -3.84
CA VAL A 81 9.72 -1.47 -2.65
C VAL A 81 8.36 -0.90 -3.06
N THR A 82 7.31 -1.27 -2.36
CA THR A 82 5.93 -0.88 -2.68
C THR A 82 5.32 -0.15 -1.50
N GLY A 83 4.66 0.99 -1.72
CA GLY A 83 3.97 1.75 -0.68
C GLY A 83 3.06 2.83 -1.26
N GLU A 84 2.17 3.43 -0.48
CA GLU A 84 1.41 4.58 -0.96
C GLU A 84 2.35 5.77 -1.18
N LYS A 85 3.19 6.01 -0.17
CA LYS A 85 4.32 6.94 -0.23
C LYS A 85 5.59 6.19 0.08
N ILE A 86 6.68 6.51 -0.60
CA ILE A 86 8.01 5.98 -0.30
C ILE A 86 8.91 7.17 0.03
N VAL A 87 9.63 7.11 1.15
CA VAL A 87 10.63 8.11 1.52
C VAL A 87 11.95 7.39 1.80
N ALA A 88 12.97 7.63 0.99
CA ALA A 88 14.25 6.95 1.07
C ALA A 88 15.40 7.95 1.30
N GLY A 89 16.21 7.74 2.33
CA GLY A 89 17.34 8.63 2.67
C GLY A 89 17.96 8.26 4.01
N GLU A 90 18.92 9.04 4.51
CA GLU A 90 19.71 8.65 5.69
C GLU A 90 18.98 8.77 7.03
N LYS A 91 18.09 9.75 7.15
CA LYS A 91 17.38 10.11 8.39
C LYS A 91 15.92 10.47 8.10
N VAL A 92 15.18 9.52 7.55
CA VAL A 92 13.79 9.74 7.12
C VAL A 92 12.77 9.32 8.18
N THR A 93 13.18 8.48 9.14
CA THR A 93 12.37 8.12 10.32
C THR A 93 13.25 7.90 11.56
N THR A 94 12.63 8.03 12.74
CA THR A 94 13.24 7.73 14.05
C THR A 94 13.02 6.29 14.50
N VAL A 95 12.19 5.52 13.78
CA VAL A 95 11.77 4.17 14.18
C VAL A 95 12.83 3.09 13.86
N GLN A 96 13.72 3.36 12.90
CA GLN A 96 14.80 2.45 12.51
C GLN A 96 16.17 3.15 12.63
N PRO A 97 17.29 2.40 12.69
CA PRO A 97 18.63 3.00 12.75
C PRO A 97 18.87 3.94 11.57
N GLN A 98 19.54 5.06 11.80
CA GLN A 98 19.89 6.02 10.76
C GLN A 98 21.12 5.53 9.99
N GLY A 99 21.18 5.85 8.70
CA GLY A 99 22.26 5.44 7.82
C GLY A 99 21.85 5.55 6.35
N LYS A 100 22.81 5.63 5.44
CA LYS A 100 22.55 5.85 4.02
C LYS A 100 21.71 4.74 3.39
N VAL A 101 21.00 5.11 2.32
CA VAL A 101 20.43 4.15 1.37
C VAL A 101 21.35 4.08 0.16
N VAL A 102 21.84 2.89 -0.18
CA VAL A 102 22.79 2.72 -1.29
C VAL A 102 22.31 1.63 -2.23
N VAL A 103 22.04 1.97 -3.48
CA VAL A 103 21.88 0.99 -4.57
C VAL A 103 23.26 0.64 -5.10
N LYS A 104 23.73 -0.59 -4.84
CA LYS A 104 25.06 -1.05 -5.24
C LYS A 104 25.14 -1.35 -6.73
N SER A 105 26.35 -1.33 -7.27
CA SER A 105 26.60 -1.74 -8.65
C SER A 105 26.04 -3.15 -8.92
N GLY A 106 25.29 -3.32 -10.00
CA GLY A 106 24.62 -4.58 -10.35
C GLY A 106 23.26 -4.82 -9.67
N ALA A 107 22.83 -3.97 -8.75
CA ALA A 107 21.48 -4.04 -8.16
C ALA A 107 20.45 -3.28 -9.00
N ASN A 108 19.22 -3.79 -9.04
CA ASN A 108 18.08 -3.14 -9.70
C ASN A 108 16.96 -2.91 -8.69
N VAL A 109 16.69 -1.66 -8.32
CA VAL A 109 15.67 -1.34 -7.33
C VAL A 109 14.52 -0.61 -8.00
N THR A 110 13.31 -1.13 -7.88
CA THR A 110 12.08 -0.45 -8.30
C THR A 110 11.34 0.07 -7.07
N MET A 111 11.08 1.37 -7.01
CA MET A 111 10.17 1.99 -6.04
C MET A 111 8.81 2.19 -6.70
N LYS A 112 7.80 1.45 -6.23
CA LYS A 112 6.43 1.49 -6.71
C LYS A 112 5.55 2.23 -5.71
N ALA A 113 5.23 3.48 -6.03
CA ALA A 113 4.38 4.32 -5.19
C ALA A 113 3.07 4.66 -5.88
N SER A 114 1.94 4.64 -5.15
CA SER A 114 0.65 5.08 -5.69
C SER A 114 0.44 6.59 -5.59
N ASP A 115 1.13 7.25 -4.65
CA ASP A 115 1.13 8.70 -4.49
C ASP A 115 2.52 9.29 -4.80
N THR A 116 3.48 9.18 -3.88
CA THR A 116 4.80 9.84 -4.04
C THR A 116 5.99 8.97 -3.68
N THR A 117 7.10 9.16 -4.38
CA THR A 117 8.42 8.67 -3.99
C THR A 117 9.34 9.86 -3.77
N THR A 118 9.86 10.01 -2.55
CA THR A 118 10.78 11.07 -2.16
C THR A 118 12.15 10.48 -1.85
N LEU A 119 13.18 10.97 -2.56
CA LEU A 119 14.57 10.66 -2.27
C LEU A 119 15.17 11.82 -1.48
N GLU A 120 15.48 11.56 -0.22
CA GLU A 120 16.07 12.52 0.72
C GLU A 120 17.60 12.41 0.74
N ALA A 121 18.25 13.35 1.44
CA ALA A 121 19.69 13.34 1.62
C ALA A 121 20.19 11.98 2.15
N GLY A 122 21.31 11.49 1.58
CA GLY A 122 21.90 10.21 1.93
C GLY A 122 21.32 8.99 1.18
N PHE A 123 20.48 9.23 0.16
CA PHE A 123 20.23 8.26 -0.89
C PHE A 123 21.34 8.32 -1.96
N GLU A 124 21.92 7.18 -2.30
CA GLU A 124 22.99 7.04 -3.28
C GLU A 124 22.69 5.88 -4.24
N CYS A 125 22.96 6.08 -5.52
CA CYS A 125 22.97 5.01 -6.52
C CYS A 125 24.37 4.93 -7.13
N GLU A 126 25.07 3.83 -6.88
CA GLU A 126 26.41 3.61 -7.42
C GLU A 126 26.38 3.41 -8.93
N LYS A 127 27.50 3.71 -9.61
CA LYS A 127 27.63 3.45 -11.05
C LYS A 127 27.37 1.97 -11.34
N GLY A 128 26.42 1.69 -12.23
CA GLY A 128 26.01 0.34 -12.60
C GLY A 128 24.90 -0.25 -11.72
N GLY A 129 24.45 0.46 -10.69
CA GLY A 129 23.17 0.22 -10.04
C GLY A 129 22.04 0.92 -10.82
N VAL A 130 20.83 0.41 -10.69
CA VAL A 130 19.63 0.98 -11.32
C VAL A 130 18.59 1.28 -10.26
N LEU A 131 18.08 2.52 -10.27
CA LEU A 131 16.86 2.89 -9.59
C LEU A 131 15.78 3.17 -10.64
N GLU A 132 14.64 2.51 -10.50
CA GLU A 132 13.42 2.77 -11.26
C GLU A 132 12.34 3.30 -10.29
N ILE A 133 11.64 4.36 -10.69
CA ILE A 133 10.45 4.86 -10.00
C ILE A 133 9.27 4.57 -10.91
N ALA A 134 8.31 3.79 -10.43
CA ALA A 134 7.16 3.37 -11.21
C ALA A 134 5.85 3.64 -10.43
N PRO A 135 4.74 3.90 -11.14
CA PRO A 135 3.43 3.91 -10.51
C PRO A 135 3.07 2.50 -10.03
N LEU A 136 2.23 2.46 -8.99
CA LEU A 136 1.58 1.24 -8.49
C LEU A 136 0.42 0.81 -9.39
#